data_AF-A0A3M1SWI3-F1
#
_entry.id   AF-A0A3M1SWI3-F1
#
_cell.length_a   1.000
_cell.length_b   1.000
_cell.length_c   1.000
_cell.angle_alpha   90.00
_cell.angle_beta   90.00
_cell.angle_gamma   90.00
#
_symmetry.space_group_name_H-M   'P 1'
#
loop_
_entity.id
_entity.type
_entity.pdbx_description
1 polymer ?
#
loop_
_entity_poly.entity_id
_entity_poly.type
_entity_poly.pdbx_seq_one_letter_code
_entity_poly.pdbx_strand_id
1 'polypeptide(L)' 'MRQNGKRQENIHAADSDEACEEMGKKYGWELMEIRENGDKLLPKDCVFEGEQTSFQDMWHDNYA' A
#
# COMPACT_ATOMS: atom_id res chain seq x y z
N MET A 1 24.21 5.71 -11.70
CA MET A 1 23.54 6.75 -10.88
C MET A 1 23.19 6.10 -9.55
N ARG A 2 23.57 6.71 -8.42
CA ARG A 2 23.30 6.20 -7.08
C ARG A 2 21.77 6.10 -6.91
N GLN A 3 21.23 4.89 -6.77
CA GLN A 3 19.89 4.75 -6.23
C GLN A 3 19.99 5.17 -4.76
N ASN A 4 19.57 6.41 -4.48
CA ASN A 4 19.32 6.87 -3.12
C ASN A 4 18.45 5.80 -2.45
N GLY A 5 18.84 5.35 -1.26
CA GLY A 5 18.10 4.39 -0.43
C GLY A 5 16.74 4.92 -0.02
N LYS A 6 15.83 5.05 -0.98
CA LYS A 6 14.40 5.18 -0.74
C LYS A 6 13.95 3.80 -0.27
N ARG A 7 13.49 3.73 0.97
CA ARG A 7 12.68 2.60 1.42
C ARG A 7 11.59 2.41 0.37
N GLN A 8 11.41 1.18 -0.10
CA GLN A 8 10.35 0.92 -1.07
C GLN A 8 9.01 1.23 -0.39
N GLU A 9 8.18 1.99 -1.09
CA GLU A 9 6.86 2.41 -0.60
C GLU A 9 5.82 1.71 -1.44
N ASN A 10 4.88 1.03 -0.77
CA ASN A 10 3.73 0.41 -1.38
C ASN A 10 2.50 1.28 -1.08
N ILE A 11 1.89 1.87 -2.11
CA ILE A 11 0.85 2.90 -1.97
C ILE A 11 -0.49 2.33 -2.45
N HIS A 12 -1.49 2.31 -1.56
CA HIS A 12 -2.84 1.87 -1.86
C HIS A 12 -3.86 2.94 -1.52
N ALA A 13 -4.84 3.15 -2.39
CA ALA A 13 -5.93 4.07 -2.12
C ALA A 13 -7.00 3.42 -1.22
N ALA A 14 -7.53 4.19 -0.26
CA ALA A 14 -8.55 3.77 0.69
C ALA A 14 -9.59 4.88 0.91
N ASP A 15 -10.74 4.47 1.46
CA ASP A 15 -11.84 5.38 1.78
C ASP A 15 -11.66 6.09 3.13
N SER A 16 -10.90 5.49 4.04
CA SER A 16 -10.76 5.90 5.43
C SER A 16 -9.41 5.51 6.03
N ASP A 17 -9.03 6.18 7.11
CA ASP A 17 -7.79 5.88 7.84
C ASP A 17 -7.84 4.48 8.48
N GLU A 18 -9.02 4.05 8.94
CA GLU A 18 -9.24 2.72 9.52
C GLU A 18 -9.02 1.61 8.48
N ALA A 19 -9.47 1.81 7.24
CA ALA A 19 -9.23 0.86 6.15
C ALA A 19 -7.72 0.68 5.86
N CYS A 20 -6.91 1.73 5.99
CA CYS A 20 -5.46 1.61 5.89
C CYS A 20 -4.87 0.73 7.01
N GLU A 21 -5.32 0.91 8.25
CA GLU A 21 -4.86 0.08 9.37
C GLU A 21 -5.28 -1.38 9.24
N GLU A 22 -6.53 -1.63 8.86
CA GLU A 22 -7.03 -3.00 8.64
C GLU A 22 -6.27 -3.70 7.51
N MET A 23 -5.97 -2.97 6.44
CA MET A 23 -5.17 -3.49 5.33
C MET A 23 -3.77 -3.89 5.79
N GLY A 24 -3.10 -3.03 6.55
CA GLY A 24 -1.79 -3.34 7.14
C GLY A 24 -1.84 -4.57 8.04
N LYS A 25 -2.83 -4.66 8.94
CA LYS A 25 -3.03 -5.81 9.83
C LYS A 25 -3.33 -7.09 9.06
N LYS A 26 -4.14 -7.02 8.00
CA LYS A 26 -4.57 -8.17 7.20
C LYS A 26 -3.43 -8.80 6.41
N TYR A 27 -2.57 -7.97 5.80
CA TYR A 27 -1.48 -8.44 4.96
C TYR A 27 -0.11 -8.44 5.66
N GLY A 28 -0.06 -8.00 6.91
CA GLY A 28 1.18 -7.87 7.67
C GLY A 28 2.10 -6.76 7.14
N TRP A 29 1.53 -5.73 6.51
CA TRP A 29 2.27 -4.59 6.00
C TRP A 29 2.40 -3.51 7.09
N GLU A 30 3.60 -2.93 7.21
CA GLU A 30 3.85 -1.82 8.14
C GLU A 30 3.34 -0.52 7.52
N LEU A 31 2.29 0.05 8.12
CA LEU A 31 1.73 1.32 7.70
C LEU A 31 2.64 2.47 8.14
N MET A 32 3.20 3.17 7.17
CA MET A 32 4.16 4.26 7.38
C MET A 32 3.47 5.62 7.50
N GLU A 33 2.49 5.86 6.64
CA GLU A 33 1.82 7.15 6.50
C GLU A 33 0.44 6.97 5.85
N ILE A 34 -0.50 7.87 6.16
CA ILE A 34 -1.76 8.03 5.43
C ILE A 34 -1.80 9.45 4.89
N ARG A 35 -1.96 9.60 3.57
CA ARG A 35 -2.02 10.89 2.89
C ARG A 35 -3.43 11.16 2.37
N GLU A 36 -3.85 12.42 2.37
CA GLU A 36 -5.08 12.79 1.65
C GLU A 36 -4.74 13.07 0.18
N ASN A 37 -5.44 12.41 -0.74
CA ASN A 37 -5.20 12.51 -2.18
C ASN A 37 -6.25 13.37 -2.92
N GLY A 38 -7.33 13.78 -2.22
CA GLY A 38 -8.40 14.61 -2.76
C GLY A 38 -9.39 13.89 -3.69
N ASP A 39 -9.31 12.56 -3.81
CA ASP A 39 -10.31 11.75 -4.50
C ASP A 39 -11.64 11.73 -3.72
N LYS A 40 -12.75 11.55 -4.42
CA LYS A 40 -14.10 11.56 -3.81
C LYS A 40 -14.53 10.19 -3.29
N LEU A 41 -13.99 9.12 -3.86
CA LEU A 41 -14.32 7.73 -3.54
C LEU A 41 -13.27 7.11 -2.62
N LEU A 42 -11.98 7.37 -2.90
CA LEU A 42 -10.86 6.87 -2.09
C LEU A 42 -9.94 8.03 -1.70
N PRO A 43 -10.39 8.94 -0.81
CA PRO A 43 -9.69 10.17 -0.44
C PRO A 43 -8.32 9.96 0.23
N LYS A 44 -7.96 8.72 0.58
CA LYS A 44 -6.75 8.41 1.35
C LYS A 44 -5.80 7.55 0.52
N ASP A 45 -4.50 7.83 0.62
CA ASP A 45 -3.42 6.96 0.17
C ASP A 45 -2.71 6.36 1.39
N CYS A 46 -2.87 5.07 1.60
CA CYS A 46 -2.15 4.28 2.59
C CYS A 46 -0.74 3.97 2.05
N VAL A 47 0.30 4.43 2.75
CA VAL A 47 1.70 4.19 2.40
C VAL A 47 2.26 3.13 3.33
N PHE A 48 2.65 1.98 2.78
CA PHE A 48 3.27 0.88 3.51
C PHE A 48 4.76 0.74 3.19
N GLU A 49 5.52 0.17 4.13
CA GLU A 49 6.91 -0.22 3.88
C GLU A 49 6.97 -1.52 3.07
N GLY A 50 7.71 -1.51 1.94
CA GLY A 50 7.96 -2.68 1.12
C GLY A 50 7.80 -2.44 -0.38
N GLU A 51 8.04 -3.50 -1.17
CA GLU A 51 7.83 -3.45 -2.62
C GLU A 51 6.36 -3.22 -2.97
N GLN A 52 6.13 -2.40 -3.99
CA GLN A 52 4.81 -2.20 -4.58
C GLN A 52 4.29 -3.56 -5.09
N THR A 53 3.25 -4.08 -4.46
CA THR A 53 2.58 -5.30 -4.91
C THR A 53 1.82 -4.98 -6.19
N SER A 54 2.18 -5.62 -7.30
CA SER A 54 1.43 -5.48 -8.54
C SER A 54 0.28 -6.50 -8.58
N PHE A 55 -0.75 -6.19 -9.35
CA PHE A 55 -1.86 -7.12 -9.59
C PHE A 55 -1.41 -8.48 -10.16
N GLN A 56 -0.27 -8.52 -10.84
CA GLN A 56 0.30 -9.74 -11.42
C GLN A 56 0.91 -10.65 -10.36
N ASP A 57 1.46 -10.08 -9.28
CA ASP A 57 2.05 -10.84 -8.17
C ASP A 57 0.98 -11.65 -7.43
N MET A 58 -0.22 -11.09 -7.24
CA MET A 58 -1.33 -11.75 -6.54
C MET A 58 -2.08 -12.81 -7.38
N TRP A 59 -1.86 -12.87 -8.70
CA TRP A 59 -2.48 -13.89 -9.56
C TRP A 59 -1.76 -15.25 -9.48
N HIS A 60 -0.46 -15.24 -9.17
CA HIS A 60 0.35 -16.46 -9.11
C HIS A 60 0.11 -17.31 -7.85
N ASP A 61 -0.60 -16.79 -6.84
CA ASP A 61 -0.88 -17.51 -5.59
C ASP A 61 -2.06 -18.49 -5.65
N ASN A 62 -2.75 -18.61 -6.80
CA ASN A 62 -3.90 -19.52 -6.99
C ASN A 62 -3.60 -20.76 -7.86
N TYR A 63 -2.34 -21.03 -8.20
CA TYR A 63 -1.94 -22.26 -8.89
C TYR A 63 -1.10 -23.15 -7.96
N ALA A 64 -1.75 -23.81 -7.00
CA ALA A 64 -1.21 -24.93 -6.23
C ALA A 64 -2.25 -26.05 -6.13
#